data_AF-A0A942SCE8-F1
#
_entry.id   AF-A0A942SCE8-F1
#
_cell.length_a   1.000
_cell.length_b   1.000
_cell.length_c   1.000
_cell.angle_alpha   90.00
_cell.angle_beta   90.00
_cell.angle_gamma   90.00
#
_symmetry.space_group_name_H-M   'P 1'
#
loop_
_entity.id
_entity.type
_entity.pdbx_description
1 polymer ?
#
loop_
_entity_poly.entity_id
_entity_poly.type
_entity_poly.pdbx_seq_one_letter_code
_entity_poly.pdbx_strand_id
1 'polypeptide(L)'
;MIVTKEMGLIRLSNDQHLIPAAISYASKIAEISGFSAEECTKIQLAVEEACMNVINNSFLQEEDAEYDIHFLKNLNSIEIHIHDMGLPYDPEIAPLYDPSADLLKQDLSGLGSFLISKTMDEYRFNNLGIKGKEVVLIKYFNTPNIAEEYSETVEPEIVAPPQPGLPVEQIDFNIRLMETGEALEICRCVYDCYGYSYANENIYFPERVAAMNQEGKLRSAVAVTDEGEMGGHFALIFYDNLPAEVGIAVTKKKFRGQGFARQLGEFLEMEARKTGLRGLQVKEVTAHPYTQKFCIKLGYKDCGLLLAHSPKTLSFKGIADTLKQRNSDVLGFKYLESPVKRQIYAPSKHQEMIGLLYNNIGDKVEFISNENPETSNEQCVMEVKIHSLRSLAEISITEYGQDTIQVLRNEMRKIFADEIQVIEMYLSMRDPMTPSVVSQLETMGFIFTGILPETSQGDSLIMQYFNGVHIDYSQIVLVTDVAKQLLEYVKQHDPHAN
;
A
#
# COMPACT_ATOMS: atom_id res chain seq x y z
N MET A 1 -15.21 -9.74 -15.73
CA MET A 1 -15.92 -10.53 -14.70
C MET A 1 -14.85 -10.92 -13.70
N ILE A 2 -14.90 -10.34 -12.49
CA ILE A 2 -13.96 -10.63 -11.41
C ILE A 2 -14.18 -12.12 -11.06
N VAL A 3 -13.18 -12.97 -11.22
CA VAL A 3 -13.29 -14.41 -10.89
C VAL A 3 -12.70 -14.63 -9.50
N THR A 4 -13.24 -13.91 -8.51
CA THR A 4 -13.09 -14.33 -7.12
C THR A 4 -14.04 -15.50 -6.91
N LYS A 5 -13.47 -16.67 -6.62
CA LYS A 5 -14.23 -17.89 -6.37
C LYS A 5 -14.30 -18.13 -4.88
N GLU A 6 -15.51 -18.15 -4.34
CA GLU A 6 -15.75 -18.68 -3.00
C GLU A 6 -15.40 -20.17 -2.96
N MET A 7 -14.44 -20.51 -2.11
CA MET A 7 -13.94 -21.88 -1.94
C MET A 7 -14.66 -22.59 -0.79
N GLY A 8 -15.14 -21.82 0.19
CA GLY A 8 -16.02 -22.29 1.24
C GLY A 8 -16.02 -21.37 2.45
N LEU A 9 -17.04 -21.55 3.30
CA LEU A 9 -17.17 -20.91 4.61
C LEU A 9 -17.33 -22.01 5.65
N ILE A 10 -16.56 -21.90 6.74
CA ILE A 10 -16.72 -22.74 7.92
C ILE A 10 -17.11 -21.85 9.10
N ARG A 11 -18.14 -22.26 9.83
CA ARG A 11 -18.53 -21.66 11.09
C ARG A 11 -18.13 -22.60 12.21
N LEU A 12 -17.39 -22.09 13.18
CA LEU A 12 -16.91 -22.87 14.32
C LEU A 12 -17.40 -22.23 15.60
N SER A 13 -17.75 -23.07 16.58
CA SER A 13 -17.86 -22.58 17.96
C SER A 13 -16.47 -22.20 18.47
N ASN A 14 -16.41 -21.36 19.49
CA ASN A 14 -15.18 -20.96 20.19
C ASN A 14 -14.53 -22.08 21.03
N ASP A 15 -14.60 -23.33 20.56
CA ASP A 15 -13.93 -24.50 21.14
C ASP A 15 -12.58 -24.76 20.46
N GLN A 16 -11.49 -24.66 21.22
CA GLN A 16 -10.13 -24.90 20.75
C GLN A 16 -9.94 -26.29 20.12
N HIS A 17 -10.73 -27.30 20.50
CA HIS A 17 -10.63 -28.65 19.93
C HIS A 17 -11.07 -28.72 18.47
N LEU A 18 -11.75 -27.67 17.96
CA LEU A 18 -12.16 -27.56 16.57
C LEU A 18 -11.11 -26.91 15.66
N ILE A 19 -10.08 -26.25 16.22
CA ILE A 19 -9.00 -25.61 15.45
C ILE A 19 -8.32 -26.60 14.47
N PRO A 20 -8.01 -27.86 14.83
CA PRO A 20 -7.43 -28.82 13.88
C PRO A 20 -8.30 -29.07 12.64
N ALA A 21 -9.62 -28.92 12.74
CA ALA A 21 -10.51 -29.02 11.59
C ALA A 21 -10.34 -27.79 10.67
N ALA A 22 -10.25 -26.59 11.24
CA ALA A 22 -9.97 -25.35 10.51
C ALA A 22 -8.63 -25.42 9.76
N ILE A 23 -7.56 -25.85 10.46
CA ILE A 23 -6.22 -26.01 9.90
C ILE A 23 -6.22 -27.03 8.75
N SER A 24 -6.89 -28.16 8.95
CA SER A 24 -6.99 -29.22 7.93
C SER A 24 -7.75 -28.74 6.70
N TYR A 25 -8.84 -28.00 6.90
CA TYR A 25 -9.62 -27.41 5.82
C TYR A 25 -8.79 -26.36 5.07
N ALA A 26 -8.17 -25.42 5.78
CA ALA A 26 -7.29 -24.39 5.20
C ALA A 26 -6.16 -25.02 4.37
N SER A 27 -5.49 -26.04 4.90
CA SER A 27 -4.45 -26.77 4.16
C SER A 27 -4.99 -27.42 2.90
N LYS A 28 -6.18 -28.03 2.95
CA LYS A 28 -6.77 -28.67 1.79
C LYS A 28 -7.19 -27.65 0.74
N ILE A 29 -7.73 -26.50 1.15
CA ILE A 29 -8.05 -25.39 0.26
C ILE A 29 -6.78 -24.84 -0.38
N ALA A 30 -5.70 -24.64 0.39
CA ALA A 30 -4.41 -24.20 -0.14
C ALA A 30 -3.82 -25.20 -1.15
N GLU A 31 -3.82 -26.49 -0.82
CA GLU A 31 -3.36 -27.56 -1.72
C GLU A 31 -4.16 -27.61 -3.03
N ILE A 32 -5.51 -27.60 -2.94
CA ILE A 32 -6.39 -27.55 -4.13
C ILE A 32 -6.19 -26.25 -4.93
N SER A 33 -5.78 -25.17 -4.25
CA SER A 33 -5.52 -23.89 -4.90
C SER A 33 -4.18 -23.85 -5.64
N GLY A 34 -3.23 -24.72 -5.30
CA GLY A 34 -1.95 -24.89 -5.99
C GLY A 34 -0.71 -24.59 -5.14
N PHE A 35 -0.84 -24.45 -3.82
CA PHE A 35 0.30 -24.20 -2.93
C PHE A 35 1.17 -25.43 -2.69
N SER A 36 2.47 -25.21 -2.48
CA SER A 36 3.42 -26.28 -2.09
C SER A 36 3.14 -26.76 -0.67
N ALA A 37 3.65 -27.94 -0.31
CA ALA A 37 3.51 -28.45 1.06
C ALA A 37 4.08 -27.49 2.12
N GLU A 38 5.21 -26.83 1.83
CA GLU A 38 5.81 -25.82 2.71
C GLU A 38 4.87 -24.62 2.91
N GLU A 39 4.30 -24.09 1.83
CA GLU A 39 3.37 -22.96 1.91
C GLU A 39 2.05 -23.35 2.59
N CYS A 40 1.56 -24.58 2.37
CA CYS A 40 0.44 -25.12 3.12
C CYS A 40 0.71 -25.12 4.62
N THR A 41 1.92 -25.50 5.07
CA THR A 41 2.30 -25.44 6.49
C THR A 41 2.35 -24.00 7.02
N LYS A 42 2.81 -23.02 6.22
CA LYS A 42 2.78 -21.60 6.61
C LYS A 42 1.34 -21.09 6.76
N ILE A 43 0.46 -21.41 5.81
CA ILE A 43 -0.97 -21.05 5.86
C ILE A 43 -1.65 -21.73 7.07
N GLN A 44 -1.36 -23.00 7.33
CA GLN A 44 -1.85 -23.73 8.50
C GLN A 44 -1.50 -23.00 9.79
N LEU A 45 -0.23 -22.63 9.96
CA LEU A 45 0.23 -21.90 11.14
C LEU A 45 -0.48 -20.54 11.27
N ALA A 46 -0.58 -19.77 10.19
CA ALA A 46 -1.27 -18.48 10.24
C ALA A 46 -2.75 -18.60 10.63
N VAL A 47 -3.46 -19.61 10.10
CA VAL A 47 -4.86 -19.88 10.45
C VAL A 47 -4.99 -20.36 11.89
N GLU A 48 -4.08 -21.21 12.36
CA GLU A 48 -4.03 -21.67 13.75
C GLU A 48 -3.91 -20.48 14.71
N GLU A 49 -2.91 -19.61 14.49
CA GLU A 49 -2.67 -18.42 15.31
C GLU A 49 -3.84 -17.44 15.26
N ALA A 50 -4.45 -17.23 14.10
CA ALA A 50 -5.62 -16.37 13.96
C ALA A 50 -6.83 -16.93 14.73
N CYS A 51 -7.10 -18.24 14.65
CA CYS A 51 -8.20 -18.87 15.39
C CYS A 51 -7.96 -18.85 16.90
N MET A 52 -6.73 -19.15 17.35
CA MET A 52 -6.36 -19.07 18.76
C MET A 52 -6.51 -17.65 19.30
N ASN A 53 -6.11 -16.65 18.52
CA ASN A 53 -6.31 -15.24 18.87
C ASN A 53 -7.80 -14.91 19.05
N VAL A 54 -8.67 -15.39 18.15
CA VAL A 54 -10.12 -15.21 18.29
C VAL A 54 -10.62 -15.84 19.59
N ILE A 55 -10.34 -17.12 19.83
CA ILE A 55 -10.85 -17.87 21.00
C ILE A 55 -10.34 -17.27 22.32
N ASN A 56 -9.05 -16.93 22.40
CA ASN A 56 -8.44 -16.49 23.64
C ASN A 56 -8.79 -15.04 23.99
N ASN A 57 -9.01 -14.19 22.99
CA ASN A 57 -9.08 -12.73 23.19
C ASN A 57 -10.42 -12.11 22.82
N SER A 58 -11.34 -12.86 22.20
CA SER A 58 -12.62 -12.31 21.72
C SER A 58 -13.82 -12.72 22.56
N PHE A 59 -13.74 -13.78 23.36
CA PHE A 59 -14.91 -14.26 24.11
C PHE A 59 -14.61 -14.39 25.59
N LEU A 60 -15.63 -14.20 26.43
CA LEU A 60 -15.50 -14.45 27.86
C LEU A 60 -15.32 -15.95 28.12
N GLN A 61 -14.68 -16.31 29.24
CA GLN A 61 -14.57 -17.72 29.63
C GLN A 61 -15.97 -18.33 29.77
N GLU A 62 -16.18 -19.49 29.15
CA GLU A 62 -17.44 -20.24 29.11
C GLU A 62 -18.59 -19.57 28.32
N GLU A 63 -18.31 -18.51 27.56
CA GLU A 63 -19.27 -17.97 26.57
C GLU A 63 -19.45 -18.96 25.42
N ASP A 64 -20.69 -19.28 25.05
CA ASP A 64 -21.01 -20.07 23.86
C ASP A 64 -21.13 -19.11 22.67
N ALA A 65 -20.11 -19.07 21.83
CA ALA A 65 -19.99 -18.13 20.72
C ALA A 65 -19.50 -18.82 19.45
N GLU A 66 -19.75 -18.18 18.30
CA GLU A 66 -19.34 -18.65 16.98
C GLU A 66 -18.49 -17.60 16.26
N TYR A 67 -17.62 -18.06 15.38
CA TYR A 67 -16.86 -17.24 14.44
C TYR A 67 -16.80 -17.91 13.07
N ASP A 68 -16.69 -17.08 12.03
CA ASP A 68 -16.70 -17.51 10.63
C ASP A 68 -15.30 -17.45 10.03
N ILE A 69 -14.94 -18.46 9.25
CA ILE A 69 -13.74 -18.47 8.42
C ILE A 69 -14.15 -18.68 6.97
N HIS A 70 -13.94 -17.67 6.14
CA HIS A 70 -14.33 -17.64 4.74
C HIS A 70 -13.09 -17.67 3.84
N PHE A 71 -13.07 -18.60 2.89
CA PHE A 71 -11.95 -18.83 1.98
C PHE A 71 -12.31 -18.39 0.56
N LEU A 72 -11.54 -17.44 0.03
CA LEU A 72 -11.68 -16.94 -1.32
C LEU A 72 -10.43 -17.32 -2.13
N LYS A 73 -10.63 -17.82 -3.35
CA LYS A 73 -9.56 -18.00 -4.34
C LYS A 73 -9.68 -16.91 -5.39
N ASN A 74 -8.62 -16.13 -5.53
CA ASN A 74 -8.41 -15.22 -6.65
C ASN A 74 -7.51 -15.88 -7.70
N LEU A 75 -7.25 -15.19 -8.82
CA LEU A 75 -6.36 -15.73 -9.86
C LEU A 75 -4.91 -15.83 -9.38
N ASN A 76 -4.46 -14.93 -8.49
CA ASN A 76 -3.08 -14.89 -7.99
C ASN A 76 -2.90 -15.20 -6.50
N SER A 77 -3.98 -15.37 -5.74
CA SER A 77 -3.92 -15.55 -4.28
C SER A 77 -5.04 -16.43 -3.74
N ILE A 78 -4.89 -16.81 -2.48
CA ILE A 78 -6.02 -17.11 -1.59
C ILE A 78 -6.14 -15.99 -0.56
N GLU A 79 -7.37 -15.69 -0.18
CA GLU A 79 -7.71 -14.79 0.92
C GLU A 79 -8.53 -15.57 1.95
N ILE A 80 -8.17 -15.45 3.22
CA ILE A 80 -8.81 -16.15 4.34
C ILE A 80 -9.31 -15.09 5.31
N HIS A 81 -10.62 -14.96 5.42
CA HIS A 81 -11.31 -13.99 6.26
C HIS A 81 -11.77 -14.68 7.53
N ILE A 82 -11.25 -14.27 8.69
CA ILE A 82 -11.71 -14.72 10.00
C ILE A 82 -12.52 -13.58 10.62
N HIS A 83 -13.83 -13.79 10.79
CA HIS A 83 -14.78 -12.80 11.31
C HIS A 83 -15.40 -13.27 12.61
N ASP A 84 -15.44 -12.39 13.61
CA ASP A 84 -16.06 -12.67 14.91
C ASP A 84 -16.83 -11.47 15.48
N MET A 85 -17.79 -11.78 16.36
CA MET A 85 -18.64 -10.81 17.07
C MET A 85 -18.24 -10.66 18.55
N GLY A 86 -17.00 -11.03 18.88
CA GLY A 86 -16.53 -11.02 20.25
C GLY A 86 -16.17 -9.63 20.78
N LEU A 87 -15.70 -9.60 22.02
CA LEU A 87 -15.16 -8.46 22.73
C LEU A 87 -14.26 -7.61 21.82
N PRO A 88 -14.45 -6.29 21.83
CA PRO A 88 -13.48 -5.37 21.26
C PRO A 88 -12.11 -5.66 21.87
N TYR A 89 -11.11 -5.84 21.02
CA TYR A 89 -9.77 -6.21 21.44
C TYR A 89 -9.11 -5.09 22.27
N ASP A 90 -8.58 -5.42 23.45
CA ASP A 90 -7.87 -4.49 24.35
C ASP A 90 -6.35 -4.76 24.40
N PRO A 91 -5.56 -4.04 23.59
CA PRO A 91 -4.12 -4.11 23.60
C PRO A 91 -3.40 -3.32 24.69
N GLU A 92 -4.08 -2.74 25.68
CA GLU A 92 -3.36 -2.34 26.91
C GLU A 92 -2.84 -3.57 27.67
N ILE A 93 -3.46 -4.71 27.39
CA ILE A 93 -3.18 -6.01 27.99
C ILE A 93 -2.64 -6.98 26.92
N ALA A 94 -2.56 -6.55 25.64
CA ALA A 94 -2.01 -7.37 24.58
C ALA A 94 -0.50 -7.54 24.76
N PRO A 95 -0.05 -8.77 24.92
CA PRO A 95 1.36 -9.08 25.11
C PRO A 95 2.14 -8.92 23.80
N LEU A 96 3.34 -8.35 23.90
CA LEU A 96 4.25 -8.13 22.77
C LEU A 96 5.27 -9.27 22.73
N TYR A 97 5.60 -9.76 21.52
CA TYR A 97 6.65 -10.77 21.35
C TYR A 97 7.94 -10.15 20.80
N ASP A 98 9.03 -10.25 21.55
CA ASP A 98 10.37 -9.83 21.15
C ASP A 98 11.21 -11.07 20.77
N PRO A 99 11.51 -11.31 19.48
CA PRO A 99 12.28 -12.48 19.05
C PRO A 99 13.74 -12.48 19.55
N SER A 100 14.23 -11.35 20.09
CA SER A 100 15.59 -11.19 20.62
C SER A 100 15.69 -11.41 22.13
N ALA A 101 14.55 -11.50 22.83
CA ALA A 101 14.52 -11.69 24.28
C ALA A 101 14.70 -13.16 24.69
N ASP A 102 15.06 -13.37 25.96
CA ASP A 102 15.23 -14.70 26.55
C ASP A 102 13.88 -15.43 26.62
N LEU A 103 13.69 -16.45 25.78
CA LEU A 103 12.47 -17.27 25.66
C LEU A 103 11.96 -17.80 27.01
N LEU A 104 12.84 -18.02 28.00
CA LEU A 104 12.46 -18.52 29.33
C LEU A 104 11.88 -17.44 30.26
N LYS A 105 12.00 -16.16 29.86
CA LYS A 105 11.61 -14.99 30.68
C LYS A 105 10.59 -14.09 30.01
N GLN A 106 10.23 -14.38 28.76
CA GLN A 106 9.35 -13.55 27.96
C GLN A 106 7.92 -14.08 27.98
N ASP A 107 6.97 -13.14 27.86
CA ASP A 107 5.59 -13.46 27.52
C ASP A 107 5.48 -13.91 26.05
N LEU A 108 4.92 -15.10 25.84
CA LEU A 108 4.72 -15.69 24.52
C LEU A 108 3.39 -15.30 23.88
N SER A 109 2.52 -14.57 24.58
CA SER A 109 1.16 -14.35 24.09
C SER A 109 1.05 -13.30 22.95
N GLY A 110 2.15 -12.62 22.59
CA GLY A 110 2.29 -11.85 21.35
C GLY A 110 2.86 -12.62 20.15
N LEU A 111 3.21 -13.90 20.34
CA LEU A 111 3.88 -14.73 19.32
C LEU A 111 3.00 -14.95 18.09
N GLY A 112 1.68 -15.06 18.26
CA GLY A 112 0.78 -15.37 17.15
C GLY A 112 0.76 -14.31 16.05
N SER A 113 0.65 -13.03 16.40
CA SER A 113 0.72 -11.92 15.44
C SER A 113 2.06 -11.89 14.70
N PHE A 114 3.15 -12.10 15.45
CA PHE A 114 4.49 -12.21 14.88
C PHE A 114 4.57 -13.37 13.86
N LEU A 115 4.07 -14.56 14.20
CA LEU A 115 4.06 -15.72 13.31
C LEU A 115 3.22 -15.49 12.05
N ILE A 116 2.04 -14.86 12.17
CA ILE A 116 1.22 -14.47 11.01
C ILE A 116 2.01 -13.55 10.08
N SER A 117 2.70 -12.53 10.63
CA SER A 117 3.50 -11.58 9.83
C SER A 117 4.65 -12.25 9.05
N LYS A 118 5.17 -13.39 9.53
CA LYS A 118 6.25 -14.14 8.89
C LYS A 118 5.77 -15.21 7.91
N THR A 119 4.50 -15.60 7.99
CA THR A 119 3.93 -16.69 7.18
C THR A 119 3.07 -16.19 6.03
N MET A 120 2.36 -15.08 6.22
CA MET A 120 1.48 -14.47 5.22
C MET A 120 2.17 -13.31 4.48
N ASP A 121 1.70 -12.99 3.27
CA ASP A 121 2.30 -11.93 2.44
C ASP A 121 1.70 -10.56 2.79
N GLU A 122 0.38 -10.52 2.98
CA GLU A 122 -0.35 -9.40 3.55
C GLU A 122 -1.34 -9.91 4.60
N TYR A 123 -1.62 -9.07 5.60
CA TYR A 123 -2.79 -9.25 6.46
C TYR A 123 -3.45 -7.91 6.75
N ARG A 124 -4.75 -7.96 7.00
CA ARG A 124 -5.57 -6.80 7.33
C ARG A 124 -6.32 -7.05 8.62
N PHE A 125 -6.45 -6.01 9.42
CA PHE A 125 -7.35 -6.00 10.57
C PHE A 125 -8.41 -4.93 10.33
N ASN A 126 -9.67 -5.35 10.34
CA ASN A 126 -10.81 -4.50 10.11
C ASN A 126 -11.63 -4.42 11.41
N ASN A 127 -11.73 -3.22 11.98
CA ASN A 127 -12.75 -2.95 12.99
C ASN A 127 -14.01 -2.49 12.26
N LEU A 128 -15.07 -3.31 12.29
CA LEU A 128 -16.30 -3.10 11.54
C LEU A 128 -17.43 -2.51 12.43
N GLY A 129 -17.07 -1.96 13.59
CA GLY A 129 -18.01 -1.39 14.55
C GLY A 129 -19.05 -2.40 15.01
N ILE A 130 -20.33 -2.08 14.83
CA ILE A 130 -21.46 -2.95 15.22
C ILE A 130 -21.48 -4.31 14.51
N LYS A 131 -20.68 -4.47 13.45
CA LYS A 131 -20.53 -5.73 12.71
C LYS A 131 -19.38 -6.59 13.24
N GLY A 132 -18.79 -6.25 14.39
CA GLY A 132 -17.68 -7.01 14.97
C GLY A 132 -16.33 -6.65 14.33
N LYS A 133 -15.42 -7.63 14.25
CA LYS A 133 -14.07 -7.45 13.71
C LYS A 133 -13.71 -8.57 12.75
N GLU A 134 -12.74 -8.31 11.90
CA GLU A 134 -12.27 -9.26 10.90
C GLU A 134 -10.75 -9.20 10.74
N VAL A 135 -10.13 -10.38 10.63
CA VAL A 135 -8.74 -10.54 10.18
C VAL A 135 -8.76 -11.16 8.79
N VAL A 136 -8.12 -10.52 7.82
CA VAL A 136 -7.96 -11.04 6.47
C VAL A 136 -6.51 -11.43 6.25
N LEU A 137 -6.25 -12.70 5.95
CA LEU A 137 -4.93 -13.24 5.64
C LEU A 137 -4.83 -13.46 4.14
N ILE A 138 -3.78 -12.93 3.50
CA ILE A 138 -3.58 -13.05 2.05
C ILE A 138 -2.27 -13.76 1.76
N LYS A 139 -2.35 -14.84 0.97
CA LYS A 139 -1.18 -15.57 0.45
C LYS A 139 -1.23 -15.61 -1.08
N TYR A 140 -0.16 -15.20 -1.73
CA TYR A 140 -0.03 -15.23 -3.18
C TYR A 140 0.59 -16.54 -3.67
N PHE A 141 0.15 -17.05 -4.83
CA PHE A 141 0.73 -18.26 -5.42
C PHE A 141 2.21 -18.06 -5.75
N ASN A 142 3.06 -19.01 -5.40
CA ASN A 142 4.44 -19.04 -5.88
C ASN A 142 4.45 -19.36 -7.38
N THR A 143 5.11 -18.52 -8.16
CA THR A 143 5.43 -18.86 -9.55
C THR A 143 6.46 -19.96 -9.57
N PRO A 144 6.29 -21.02 -10.37
CA PRO A 144 7.40 -21.93 -10.65
C PRO A 144 8.57 -21.12 -11.22
N ASN A 145 9.75 -21.26 -10.62
CA ASN A 145 10.96 -20.58 -11.03
C ASN A 145 11.25 -20.95 -12.51
N ILE A 146 10.99 -20.05 -13.47
CA ILE A 146 11.33 -20.25 -14.90
C ILE A 146 12.85 -20.05 -15.12
N ALA A 147 13.65 -20.12 -14.07
CA ALA A 147 15.08 -19.83 -14.10
C ALA A 147 15.93 -20.97 -14.71
N GLU A 148 15.34 -22.09 -15.12
CA GLU A 148 16.11 -23.26 -15.59
C GLU A 148 16.33 -23.35 -17.10
N GLU A 149 15.75 -22.48 -17.94
CA GLU A 149 15.91 -22.60 -19.41
C GLU A 149 16.84 -21.58 -20.08
N TYR A 150 17.46 -20.64 -19.37
CA TYR A 150 18.46 -19.74 -19.97
C TYR A 150 19.67 -19.53 -19.05
N SER A 151 20.74 -20.28 -19.30
CA SER A 151 22.06 -20.06 -18.70
C SER A 151 22.88 -19.06 -19.53
N GLU A 152 22.46 -17.81 -19.58
CA GLU A 152 23.34 -16.70 -19.96
C GLU A 152 22.91 -15.47 -19.15
N THR A 153 23.41 -15.38 -17.91
CA THR A 153 23.40 -14.14 -17.15
C THR A 153 24.37 -13.18 -17.81
N VAL A 154 23.89 -12.37 -18.74
CA VAL A 154 24.58 -11.16 -19.15
C VAL A 154 24.44 -10.18 -17.99
N GLU A 155 25.54 -9.85 -17.32
CA GLU A 155 25.55 -8.75 -16.36
C GLU A 155 25.05 -7.48 -17.09
N PRO A 156 23.99 -6.82 -16.60
CA PRO A 156 23.48 -5.63 -17.26
C PRO A 156 24.56 -4.55 -17.23
N GLU A 157 25.06 -4.19 -18.41
CA GLU A 157 26.11 -3.19 -18.57
C GLU A 157 25.60 -1.81 -18.12
N ILE A 158 26.23 -1.30 -17.05
CA ILE A 158 25.97 0.00 -16.43
C ILE A 158 26.33 1.08 -17.44
N VAL A 159 25.33 1.78 -17.99
CA VAL A 159 25.57 2.93 -18.87
C VAL A 159 24.82 4.12 -18.33
N ALA A 160 25.58 5.20 -18.15
CA ALA A 160 25.12 6.50 -17.73
C ALA A 160 23.95 7.03 -18.60
N PRO A 161 23.13 7.96 -18.08
CA PRO A 161 22.07 8.59 -18.86
C PRO A 161 22.62 9.12 -20.19
N PRO A 162 21.83 9.06 -21.29
CA PRO A 162 22.26 9.58 -22.57
C PRO A 162 22.63 11.05 -22.43
N GLN A 163 23.84 11.40 -22.87
CA GLN A 163 24.25 12.80 -22.99
C GLN A 163 23.30 13.50 -23.97
N PRO A 164 22.77 14.69 -23.66
CA PRO A 164 21.98 15.45 -24.62
C PRO A 164 22.89 15.83 -25.79
N GLY A 165 22.62 15.32 -27.00
CA GLY A 165 23.33 15.79 -28.19
C GLY A 165 23.48 14.86 -29.38
N LEU A 166 23.04 13.60 -29.35
CA LEU A 166 23.05 12.75 -30.55
C LEU A 166 21.63 12.61 -31.12
N PRO A 167 21.40 12.88 -32.42
CA PRO A 167 20.15 12.53 -33.08
C PRO A 167 19.99 11.01 -32.99
N VAL A 168 19.00 10.55 -32.23
CA VAL A 168 18.59 9.15 -32.21
C VAL A 168 17.63 8.98 -33.37
N GLU A 169 17.86 7.97 -34.21
CA GLU A 169 16.88 7.57 -35.23
C GLU A 169 15.54 7.28 -34.55
N GLN A 170 14.49 7.96 -34.98
CA GLN A 170 13.17 7.86 -34.37
C GLN A 170 12.63 6.46 -34.66
N ILE A 171 12.44 5.64 -33.61
CA ILE A 171 11.82 4.32 -33.76
C ILE A 171 10.31 4.50 -33.72
N ASP A 172 9.62 3.96 -34.72
CA ASP A 172 8.17 3.89 -34.76
C ASP A 172 7.65 2.78 -33.82
N PHE A 173 6.56 3.07 -33.13
CA PHE A 173 5.92 2.14 -32.20
C PHE A 173 4.43 2.44 -32.05
N ASN A 174 3.70 1.43 -31.58
CA ASN A 174 2.29 1.53 -31.23
C ASN A 174 2.10 1.35 -29.71
N ILE A 175 1.14 2.07 -29.15
CA ILE A 175 0.71 1.91 -27.76
C ILE A 175 -0.61 1.15 -27.73
N ARG A 176 -0.69 0.11 -26.88
CA ARG A 176 -1.93 -0.61 -26.59
C ARG A 176 -1.94 -1.16 -25.18
N LEU A 177 -3.10 -1.64 -24.74
CA LEU A 177 -3.18 -2.48 -23.54
C LEU A 177 -2.37 -3.77 -23.74
N MET A 178 -1.84 -4.30 -22.64
CA MET A 178 -1.09 -5.56 -22.68
C MET A 178 -1.98 -6.73 -23.08
N GLU A 179 -1.39 -7.70 -23.75
CA GLU A 179 -1.93 -9.03 -23.91
C GLU A 179 -1.45 -9.92 -22.75
N THR A 180 -2.26 -10.88 -22.30
CA THR A 180 -1.93 -11.76 -21.17
C THR A 180 -0.56 -12.45 -21.33
N GLY A 181 -0.21 -12.87 -22.56
CA GLY A 181 1.06 -13.53 -22.87
C GLY A 181 2.30 -12.64 -22.75
N GLU A 182 2.13 -11.32 -22.66
CA GLU A 182 3.22 -10.35 -22.57
C GLU A 182 3.67 -10.09 -21.12
N ALA A 183 3.00 -10.70 -20.13
CA ALA A 183 3.31 -10.50 -18.72
C ALA A 183 4.76 -10.84 -18.37
N LEU A 184 5.33 -11.88 -18.98
CA LEU A 184 6.74 -12.27 -18.77
C LEU A 184 7.70 -11.17 -19.23
N GLU A 185 7.39 -10.51 -20.35
CA GLU A 185 8.24 -9.45 -20.89
C GLU A 185 8.17 -8.19 -20.03
N ILE A 186 7.01 -7.91 -19.41
CA ILE A 186 6.87 -6.86 -18.40
C ILE A 186 7.77 -7.15 -17.19
N CYS A 187 7.72 -8.38 -16.65
CA CYS A 187 8.57 -8.79 -15.53
C CYS A 187 10.06 -8.60 -15.84
N ARG A 188 10.49 -8.99 -17.05
CA ARG A 188 11.87 -8.80 -17.53
C ARG A 188 12.25 -7.33 -17.62
N CYS A 189 11.39 -6.49 -18.21
CA CYS A 189 11.64 -5.05 -18.29
C CYS A 189 11.81 -4.39 -16.91
N VAL A 190 11.05 -4.84 -15.92
CA VAL A 190 11.15 -4.35 -14.53
C VAL A 190 12.42 -4.86 -13.87
N TYR A 191 12.77 -6.13 -14.03
CA TYR A 191 14.03 -6.69 -13.53
C TYR A 191 15.27 -5.99 -14.12
N ASP A 192 15.24 -5.63 -15.40
CA ASP A 192 16.32 -4.89 -16.05
C ASP A 192 16.53 -3.51 -15.41
N CYS A 193 15.45 -2.86 -14.94
CA CYS A 193 15.52 -1.54 -14.33
C CYS A 193 15.83 -1.57 -12.82
N TYR A 194 15.33 -2.57 -12.08
CA TYR A 194 15.34 -2.58 -10.62
C TYR A 194 16.00 -3.83 -10.00
N GLY A 195 16.38 -4.84 -10.78
CA GLY A 195 16.74 -6.15 -10.23
C GLY A 195 15.56 -6.73 -9.43
N TYR A 196 15.83 -7.32 -8.27
CA TYR A 196 14.81 -7.78 -7.30
C TYR A 196 14.48 -6.75 -6.21
N SER A 197 14.83 -5.48 -6.41
CA SER A 197 14.66 -4.46 -5.38
C SER A 197 13.34 -3.69 -5.44
N TYR A 198 12.50 -3.92 -6.47
CA TYR A 198 11.21 -3.25 -6.60
C TYR A 198 10.25 -3.78 -5.53
N ALA A 199 9.63 -2.88 -4.77
CA ALA A 199 8.89 -3.25 -3.56
C ALA A 199 7.59 -4.03 -3.80
N ASN A 200 7.02 -3.97 -5.01
CA ASN A 200 5.86 -4.79 -5.36
C ASN A 200 6.33 -6.12 -5.96
N GLU A 201 6.37 -7.16 -5.14
CA GLU A 201 6.83 -8.50 -5.55
C GLU A 201 6.03 -9.11 -6.70
N ASN A 202 4.75 -8.74 -6.84
CA ASN A 202 3.86 -9.30 -7.85
C ASN A 202 4.39 -9.08 -9.28
N ILE A 203 5.22 -8.05 -9.48
CA ILE A 203 5.78 -7.71 -10.78
C ILE A 203 6.85 -8.71 -11.27
N TYR A 204 7.37 -9.57 -10.40
CA TYR A 204 8.36 -10.59 -10.76
C TYR A 204 7.73 -11.93 -11.17
N PHE A 205 6.41 -12.00 -11.13
CA PHE A 205 5.64 -13.21 -11.30
C PHE A 205 4.66 -13.03 -12.47
N PRO A 206 4.99 -13.52 -13.68
CA PRO A 206 4.23 -13.25 -14.90
C PRO A 206 2.74 -13.57 -14.79
N GLU A 207 2.38 -14.71 -14.19
CA GLU A 207 1.00 -15.09 -13.99
C GLU A 207 0.28 -14.20 -12.97
N ARG A 208 0.99 -13.63 -11.97
CA ARG A 208 0.40 -12.64 -11.06
C ARG A 208 0.14 -11.33 -11.80
N VAL A 209 1.05 -10.86 -12.65
CA VAL A 209 0.85 -9.67 -13.50
C VAL A 209 -0.33 -9.87 -14.46
N ALA A 210 -0.40 -11.03 -15.11
CA ALA A 210 -1.50 -11.42 -15.97
C ALA A 210 -2.84 -11.46 -15.22
N ALA A 211 -2.87 -12.12 -14.06
CA ALA A 211 -4.02 -12.21 -13.17
C ALA A 211 -4.52 -10.82 -12.72
N MET A 212 -3.63 -9.96 -12.23
CA MET A 212 -3.98 -8.61 -11.79
C MET A 212 -4.58 -7.77 -12.93
N ASN A 213 -4.11 -7.94 -14.16
CA ASN A 213 -4.71 -7.29 -15.33
C ASN A 213 -6.11 -7.84 -15.66
N GLN A 214 -6.30 -9.16 -15.55
CA GLN A 214 -7.61 -9.80 -15.78
C GLN A 214 -8.64 -9.45 -14.69
N GLU A 215 -8.19 -9.30 -13.44
CA GLU A 215 -9.01 -8.89 -12.29
C GLU A 215 -9.32 -7.39 -12.28
N GLY A 216 -8.59 -6.59 -13.05
CA GLY A 216 -8.70 -5.13 -13.03
C GLY A 216 -7.97 -4.45 -11.86
N LYS A 217 -7.13 -5.19 -11.12
CA LYS A 217 -6.20 -4.63 -10.12
C LYS A 217 -5.03 -3.88 -10.76
N LEU A 218 -4.68 -4.26 -11.99
CA LEU A 218 -3.77 -3.53 -12.87
C LEU A 218 -4.46 -3.22 -14.20
N ARG A 219 -4.07 -2.11 -14.82
CA ARG A 219 -4.31 -1.86 -16.25
C ARG A 219 -2.99 -1.46 -16.89
N SER A 220 -2.31 -2.44 -17.45
CA SER A 220 -1.02 -2.30 -18.09
C SER A 220 -1.15 -1.90 -19.56
N ALA A 221 -0.32 -0.94 -19.98
CA ALA A 221 -0.10 -0.57 -21.36
C ALA A 221 1.34 -0.89 -21.76
N VAL A 222 1.52 -1.27 -23.02
CA VAL A 222 2.81 -1.63 -23.61
C VAL A 222 3.05 -0.80 -24.88
N ALA A 223 4.32 -0.47 -25.10
CA ALA A 223 4.79 0.18 -26.31
C ALA A 223 5.54 -0.85 -27.14
N VAL A 224 5.07 -1.14 -28.35
CA VAL A 224 5.58 -2.23 -29.19
C VAL A 224 5.99 -1.67 -30.54
N THR A 225 7.20 -2.00 -31.00
CA THR A 225 7.70 -1.61 -32.32
C THR A 225 7.00 -2.39 -33.44
N ASP A 226 7.15 -1.94 -34.69
CA ASP A 226 6.62 -2.67 -35.86
C ASP A 226 7.23 -4.08 -36.02
N GLU A 227 8.41 -4.30 -35.44
CA GLU A 227 9.10 -5.60 -35.39
C GLU A 227 8.56 -6.52 -34.28
N GLY A 228 7.60 -6.04 -33.47
CA GLY A 228 7.01 -6.79 -32.35
C GLY A 228 7.81 -6.70 -31.05
N GLU A 229 8.84 -5.86 -30.97
CA GLU A 229 9.66 -5.70 -29.76
C GLU A 229 8.94 -4.77 -28.75
N MET A 230 8.65 -5.26 -27.54
CA MET A 230 8.17 -4.40 -26.46
C MET A 230 9.30 -3.48 -25.99
N GLY A 231 9.13 -2.17 -26.16
CA GLY A 231 10.10 -1.16 -25.75
C GLY A 231 9.82 -0.51 -24.40
N GLY A 232 8.60 -0.63 -23.86
CA GLY A 232 8.27 -0.11 -22.54
C GLY A 232 6.91 -0.55 -22.03
N HIS A 233 6.71 -0.34 -20.73
CA HIS A 233 5.49 -0.65 -19.99
C HIS A 233 5.17 0.49 -19.01
N PHE A 234 3.88 0.71 -18.80
CA PHE A 234 3.36 1.59 -17.75
C PHE A 234 2.00 1.02 -17.30
N ALA A 235 1.58 1.23 -16.06
CA ALA A 235 0.29 0.70 -15.59
C ALA A 235 -0.48 1.68 -14.70
N LEU A 236 -1.81 1.52 -14.71
CA LEU A 236 -2.65 1.96 -13.59
C LEU A 236 -2.72 0.85 -12.55
N ILE A 237 -2.53 1.20 -11.29
CA ILE A 237 -2.70 0.34 -10.12
C ILE A 237 -3.97 0.77 -9.41
N PHE A 238 -4.87 -0.17 -9.16
CA PHE A 238 -6.14 0.08 -8.48
C PHE A 238 -6.05 -0.40 -7.03
N TYR A 239 -6.42 0.48 -6.11
CA TYR A 239 -6.47 0.22 -4.67
C TYR A 239 -7.93 0.18 -4.19
N ASP A 240 -8.15 -0.42 -3.03
CA ASP A 240 -9.48 -0.49 -2.43
C ASP A 240 -9.95 0.89 -1.94
N ASN A 241 -9.06 1.66 -1.30
CA ASN A 241 -9.40 2.94 -0.67
C ASN A 241 -8.75 4.18 -1.27
N LEU A 242 -7.77 4.03 -2.16
CA LEU A 242 -7.00 5.14 -2.71
C LEU A 242 -7.32 5.34 -4.20
N PRO A 243 -7.17 6.58 -4.74
CA PRO A 243 -7.24 6.81 -6.18
C PRO A 243 -6.32 5.87 -6.96
N ALA A 244 -6.67 5.55 -8.19
CA ALA A 244 -5.78 4.77 -9.04
C ALA A 244 -4.43 5.46 -9.21
N GLU A 245 -3.35 4.70 -9.09
CA GLU A 245 -1.98 5.19 -9.23
C GLU A 245 -1.45 4.91 -10.63
N VAL A 246 -0.84 5.90 -11.26
CA VAL A 246 0.04 5.69 -12.42
C VAL A 246 1.41 5.26 -11.91
N GLY A 247 1.83 4.04 -12.24
CA GLY A 247 3.04 3.44 -11.70
C GLY A 247 3.61 2.30 -12.55
N ILE A 248 4.71 1.70 -12.11
CA ILE A 248 5.40 0.62 -12.84
C ILE A 248 5.86 1.08 -14.24
N ALA A 249 6.37 2.31 -14.33
CA ALA A 249 6.91 2.88 -15.56
C ALA A 249 8.30 2.30 -15.86
N VAL A 250 8.44 1.58 -16.97
CA VAL A 250 9.73 1.08 -17.45
C VAL A 250 9.87 1.28 -18.94
N THR A 251 11.09 1.58 -19.38
CA THR A 251 11.44 1.71 -20.80
C THR A 251 12.79 1.06 -20.99
N LYS A 252 12.86 0.07 -21.89
CA LYS A 252 14.13 -0.59 -22.21
C LYS A 252 15.12 0.44 -22.71
N LYS A 253 16.39 0.24 -22.37
CA LYS A 253 17.49 1.18 -22.59
C LYS A 253 17.55 1.70 -24.04
N LYS A 254 17.39 0.83 -25.03
CA LYS A 254 17.37 1.14 -26.47
C LYS A 254 16.34 2.20 -26.87
N PHE A 255 15.22 2.30 -26.15
CA PHE A 255 14.08 3.18 -26.48
C PHE A 255 13.97 4.43 -25.59
N ARG A 256 14.88 4.59 -24.63
CA ARG A 256 14.86 5.76 -23.73
C ARG A 256 15.11 7.05 -24.51
N GLY A 257 14.42 8.12 -24.12
CA GLY A 257 14.50 9.41 -24.79
C GLY A 257 13.67 9.55 -26.08
N GLN A 258 13.02 8.47 -26.55
CA GLN A 258 12.24 8.47 -27.79
C GLN A 258 10.73 8.75 -27.59
N GLY A 259 10.31 8.97 -26.35
CA GLY A 259 8.93 9.34 -26.01
C GLY A 259 8.01 8.18 -25.61
N PHE A 260 8.50 6.95 -25.54
CA PHE A 260 7.74 5.74 -25.15
C PHE A 260 6.98 5.95 -23.83
N ALA A 261 7.68 6.29 -22.73
CA ALA A 261 7.06 6.50 -21.42
C ALA A 261 5.99 7.60 -21.43
N ARG A 262 6.23 8.71 -22.16
CA ARG A 262 5.26 9.82 -22.25
C ARG A 262 3.98 9.37 -22.93
N GLN A 263 4.08 8.71 -24.10
CA GLN A 263 2.91 8.25 -24.85
C GLN A 263 2.15 7.14 -24.11
N LEU A 264 2.87 6.27 -23.39
CA LEU A 264 2.24 5.30 -22.48
C LEU A 264 1.41 5.98 -21.39
N GLY A 265 1.96 7.01 -20.73
CA GLY A 265 1.25 7.77 -19.70
C GLY A 265 0.01 8.47 -20.25
N GLU A 266 0.14 9.16 -21.39
CA GLU A 266 -0.97 9.83 -22.08
C GLU A 266 -2.08 8.84 -22.49
N PHE A 267 -1.71 7.65 -22.96
CA PHE A 267 -2.65 6.58 -23.28
C PHE A 267 -3.40 6.09 -22.04
N LEU A 268 -2.70 5.81 -20.94
CA LEU A 268 -3.34 5.36 -19.70
C LEU A 268 -4.26 6.40 -19.09
N GLU A 269 -3.92 7.69 -19.17
CA GLU A 269 -4.84 8.77 -18.77
C GLU A 269 -6.12 8.78 -19.62
N MET A 270 -6.01 8.52 -20.92
CA MET A 270 -7.17 8.39 -21.80
C MET A 270 -8.03 7.18 -21.41
N GLU A 271 -7.42 6.04 -21.11
CA GLU A 271 -8.12 4.85 -20.63
C GLU A 271 -8.78 5.10 -19.26
N ALA A 272 -8.13 5.82 -18.35
CA ALA A 272 -8.68 6.21 -17.06
C ALA A 272 -9.96 7.05 -17.21
N ARG A 273 -9.92 8.05 -18.12
CA ARG A 273 -11.08 8.91 -18.44
C ARG A 273 -12.27 8.10 -18.97
N LYS A 274 -12.03 7.11 -19.84
CA LYS A 274 -13.09 6.25 -20.38
C LYS A 274 -13.82 5.45 -19.30
N THR A 275 -13.14 5.16 -18.19
CA THR A 275 -13.72 4.42 -17.06
C THR A 275 -14.31 5.30 -15.97
N GLY A 276 -14.40 6.62 -16.18
CA GLY A 276 -15.02 7.55 -15.23
C GLY A 276 -14.18 7.84 -13.99
N LEU A 277 -12.85 7.60 -14.03
CA LEU A 277 -11.97 8.00 -12.95
C LEU A 277 -11.87 9.53 -12.88
N ARG A 278 -12.06 10.11 -11.68
CA ARG A 278 -12.02 11.56 -11.46
C ARG A 278 -10.60 12.13 -11.35
N GLY A 279 -9.64 11.31 -10.95
CA GLY A 279 -8.24 11.70 -10.81
C GLY A 279 -7.32 10.50 -10.71
N LEU A 280 -6.02 10.76 -10.81
CA LEU A 280 -4.95 9.77 -10.69
C LEU A 280 -3.89 10.30 -9.72
N GLN A 281 -3.35 9.41 -8.89
CA GLN A 281 -2.16 9.69 -8.09
C GLN A 281 -0.90 9.14 -8.77
N VAL A 282 0.27 9.60 -8.32
CA VAL A 282 1.58 9.05 -8.69
C VAL A 282 2.54 9.22 -7.51
N LYS A 283 3.43 8.25 -7.31
CA LYS A 283 4.49 8.30 -6.31
C LYS A 283 5.83 8.50 -6.98
N GLU A 284 6.50 9.59 -6.65
CA GLU A 284 7.71 10.05 -7.33
C GLU A 284 8.89 10.00 -6.36
N VAL A 285 9.82 9.08 -6.61
CA VAL A 285 10.95 8.84 -5.70
C VAL A 285 11.79 10.09 -5.46
N THR A 286 12.25 10.25 -4.22
CA THR A 286 13.08 11.39 -3.79
C THR A 286 14.58 11.07 -3.80
N ALA A 287 14.96 9.83 -4.16
CA ALA A 287 16.35 9.46 -4.40
C ALA A 287 16.99 10.22 -5.59
N HIS A 288 16.17 10.67 -6.55
CA HIS A 288 16.63 11.38 -7.75
C HIS A 288 15.51 12.24 -8.37
N PRO A 289 15.81 13.27 -9.17
CA PRO A 289 14.79 14.19 -9.70
C PRO A 289 14.07 13.71 -10.98
N TYR A 290 14.43 12.55 -11.54
CA TYR A 290 14.00 12.17 -12.89
C TYR A 290 12.51 11.88 -13.01
N THR A 291 11.96 11.00 -12.15
CA THR A 291 10.54 10.69 -12.12
C THR A 291 9.72 11.94 -11.84
N GLN A 292 10.19 12.81 -10.94
CA GLN A 292 9.51 14.07 -10.64
C GLN A 292 9.40 14.99 -11.86
N LYS A 293 10.51 15.21 -12.56
CA LYS A 293 10.51 15.99 -13.81
C LYS A 293 9.63 15.38 -14.90
N PHE A 294 9.52 14.06 -14.94
CA PHE A 294 8.67 13.34 -15.88
C PHE A 294 7.18 13.54 -15.57
N CYS A 295 6.77 13.34 -14.31
CA CYS A 295 5.39 13.53 -13.86
C CYS A 295 4.90 14.98 -14.01
N ILE A 296 5.77 15.97 -13.76
CA ILE A 296 5.49 17.39 -14.03
C ILE A 296 5.14 17.61 -15.52
N LYS A 297 5.86 16.96 -16.44
CA LYS A 297 5.58 17.07 -17.90
C LYS A 297 4.27 16.39 -18.29
N LEU A 298 3.88 15.34 -17.57
CA LEU A 298 2.56 14.73 -17.71
C LEU A 298 1.45 15.55 -17.03
N GLY A 299 1.78 16.61 -16.29
CA GLY A 299 0.81 17.51 -15.68
C GLY A 299 0.34 17.08 -14.28
N TYR A 300 1.05 16.15 -13.64
CA TYR A 300 0.85 15.89 -12.21
C TYR A 300 1.39 17.05 -11.37
N LYS A 301 0.77 17.24 -10.22
CA LYS A 301 1.07 18.33 -9.28
C LYS A 301 1.20 17.76 -7.87
N ASP A 302 2.25 18.16 -7.18
CA ASP A 302 2.58 17.66 -5.85
C ASP A 302 1.50 18.05 -4.82
N CYS A 303 1.07 17.09 -4.02
CA CYS A 303 0.07 17.29 -2.95
C CYS A 303 0.43 16.62 -1.63
N GLY A 304 1.56 15.91 -1.55
CA GLY A 304 2.02 15.29 -0.32
C GLY A 304 3.44 14.76 -0.39
N LEU A 305 3.91 14.28 0.76
CA LEU A 305 5.15 13.52 0.92
C LEU A 305 4.83 12.21 1.66
N LEU A 306 5.34 11.10 1.14
CA LEU A 306 5.34 9.80 1.81
C LEU A 306 6.77 9.51 2.26
N LEU A 307 7.10 9.94 3.47
CA LEU A 307 8.45 9.83 4.02
C LEU A 307 8.75 8.39 4.45
N ALA A 308 9.97 7.93 4.15
CA ALA A 308 10.41 6.56 4.42
C ALA A 308 9.46 5.45 3.90
N HIS A 309 8.69 5.73 2.87
CA HIS A 309 7.68 4.85 2.26
C HIS A 309 8.23 3.48 1.86
N SER A 310 9.43 3.46 1.27
CA SER A 310 10.06 2.24 0.76
C SER A 310 11.34 1.89 1.51
N PRO A 311 11.68 0.59 1.64
CA PRO A 311 12.84 0.16 2.40
C PRO A 311 14.15 0.64 1.77
N LYS A 312 15.20 0.72 2.59
CA LYS A 312 16.56 1.11 2.15
C LYS A 312 17.16 0.14 1.12
N THR A 313 16.64 -1.09 1.04
CA THR A 313 17.04 -2.13 0.09
C THR A 313 16.58 -1.85 -1.34
N LEU A 314 15.69 -0.87 -1.56
CA LEU A 314 15.30 -0.42 -2.90
C LEU A 314 16.52 0.09 -3.68
N SER A 315 16.63 -0.28 -4.95
CA SER A 315 17.76 0.03 -5.83
C SER A 315 17.30 0.47 -7.21
N PHE A 316 17.89 1.53 -7.74
CA PHE A 316 17.62 2.05 -9.08
C PHE A 316 18.86 1.82 -9.95
N LYS A 317 18.90 0.71 -10.70
CA LYS A 317 20.10 0.27 -11.42
C LYS A 317 20.64 1.38 -12.35
N GLY A 318 21.87 1.82 -12.10
CA GLY A 318 22.56 2.85 -12.86
C GLY A 318 22.12 4.29 -12.59
N ILE A 319 21.31 4.52 -11.54
CA ILE A 319 20.88 5.85 -11.10
C ILE A 319 21.19 6.07 -9.62
N ALA A 320 20.70 5.17 -8.76
CA ALA A 320 20.87 5.20 -7.32
C ALA A 320 20.86 3.74 -6.82
N ASP A 321 21.99 3.06 -7.03
CA ASP A 321 22.12 1.62 -6.78
C ASP A 321 22.03 1.26 -5.29
N THR A 322 22.41 2.20 -4.42
CA THR A 322 22.32 2.06 -2.97
C THR A 322 21.73 3.33 -2.37
N LEU A 323 20.79 3.16 -1.44
CA LEU A 323 20.21 4.27 -0.70
C LEU A 323 20.88 4.38 0.67
N LYS A 324 21.02 5.61 1.16
CA LYS A 324 21.59 5.86 2.50
C LYS A 324 20.57 5.62 3.61
N GLN A 325 19.29 5.83 3.31
CA GLN A 325 18.15 5.67 4.20
C GLN A 325 16.96 5.06 3.44
N ARG A 326 15.84 4.82 4.14
CA ARG A 326 14.56 4.45 3.51
C ARG A 326 14.14 5.51 2.49
N ASN A 327 13.66 5.10 1.32
CA ASN A 327 13.27 6.04 0.28
C ASN A 327 11.95 6.74 0.66
N SER A 328 11.88 8.04 0.38
CA SER A 328 10.66 8.83 0.46
C SER A 328 10.13 9.13 -0.93
N ASP A 329 8.84 9.37 -1.07
CA ASP A 329 8.20 9.73 -2.34
C ASP A 329 7.49 11.08 -2.24
N VAL A 330 7.53 11.85 -3.32
CA VAL A 330 6.59 12.95 -3.55
C VAL A 330 5.29 12.35 -4.06
N LEU A 331 4.18 12.68 -3.42
CA LEU A 331 2.86 12.30 -3.86
C LEU A 331 2.34 13.35 -4.82
N GLY A 332 2.17 12.98 -6.08
CA GLY A 332 1.56 13.79 -7.12
C GLY A 332 0.11 13.39 -7.37
N PHE A 333 -0.73 14.37 -7.70
CA PHE A 333 -2.12 14.13 -8.09
C PHE A 333 -2.48 14.91 -9.35
N LYS A 334 -3.34 14.33 -10.19
CA LYS A 334 -3.89 14.96 -11.38
C LYS A 334 -5.37 14.68 -11.50
N TYR A 335 -6.17 15.75 -11.49
CA TYR A 335 -7.58 15.67 -11.85
C TYR A 335 -7.75 15.31 -13.33
N LEU A 336 -8.61 14.34 -13.61
CA LEU A 336 -9.05 14.02 -14.95
C LEU A 336 -10.27 14.85 -15.33
N GLU A 337 -11.15 15.16 -14.39
CA GLU A 337 -12.30 16.05 -14.59
C GLU A 337 -12.16 17.31 -13.74
N SER A 338 -12.86 18.38 -14.09
CA SER A 338 -12.82 19.59 -13.26
C SER A 338 -13.34 19.28 -11.86
N PRO A 339 -12.59 19.63 -10.79
CA PRO A 339 -13.02 19.35 -9.44
C PRO A 339 -14.33 20.08 -9.11
N VAL A 340 -15.20 19.42 -8.34
CA VAL A 340 -16.44 20.03 -7.85
C VAL A 340 -16.13 20.84 -6.60
N LYS A 341 -16.76 22.01 -6.45
CA LYS A 341 -16.64 22.82 -5.24
C LYS A 341 -17.02 21.97 -4.02
N ARG A 342 -16.13 21.91 -3.04
CA ARG A 342 -16.26 21.07 -1.85
C ARG A 342 -15.97 21.87 -0.59
N GLN A 343 -16.65 21.49 0.48
CA GLN A 343 -16.38 21.97 1.83
C GLN A 343 -15.61 20.90 2.58
N ILE A 344 -14.59 21.30 3.34
CA ILE A 344 -13.76 20.39 4.12
C ILE A 344 -13.52 20.89 5.54
N TYR A 345 -13.43 19.95 6.48
CA TYR A 345 -13.07 20.19 7.88
C TYR A 345 -11.56 20.04 8.04
N ALA A 346 -10.83 21.12 7.75
CA ALA A 346 -9.38 21.14 7.86
C ALA A 346 -8.93 21.65 9.26
N PRO A 347 -7.95 21.00 9.91
CA PRO A 347 -7.37 21.48 11.16
C PRO A 347 -6.78 22.88 10.99
N SER A 348 -7.15 23.82 11.87
CA SER A 348 -6.77 25.25 11.75
C SER A 348 -5.25 25.46 11.61
N LYS A 349 -4.46 24.66 12.34
CA LYS A 349 -2.99 24.65 12.29
C LYS A 349 -2.42 24.35 10.90
N HIS A 350 -3.11 23.53 10.09
CA HIS A 350 -2.65 23.08 8.77
C HIS A 350 -3.38 23.77 7.61
N GLN A 351 -4.39 24.61 7.87
CA GLN A 351 -5.25 25.20 6.82
C GLN A 351 -4.46 25.94 5.74
N GLU A 352 -3.42 26.70 6.11
CA GLU A 352 -2.59 27.42 5.13
C GLU A 352 -1.87 26.45 4.18
N MET A 353 -1.23 25.41 4.72
CA MET A 353 -0.52 24.41 3.93
C MET A 353 -1.50 23.56 3.09
N ILE A 354 -2.62 23.12 3.68
CA ILE A 354 -3.68 22.41 2.96
C ILE A 354 -4.21 23.25 1.80
N GLY A 355 -4.47 24.55 2.03
CA GLY A 355 -4.90 25.48 0.99
C GLY A 355 -3.86 25.65 -0.12
N LEU A 356 -2.58 25.71 0.21
CA LEU A 356 -1.49 25.75 -0.77
C LEU A 356 -1.46 24.48 -1.63
N LEU A 357 -1.61 23.30 -1.03
CA LEU A 357 -1.61 22.02 -1.73
C LEU A 357 -2.82 21.89 -2.67
N TYR A 358 -4.04 22.23 -2.23
CA TYR A 358 -5.23 22.23 -3.09
C TYR A 358 -5.10 23.19 -4.27
N ASN A 359 -4.61 24.41 -4.01
CA ASN A 359 -4.38 25.38 -5.07
C ASN A 359 -3.35 24.85 -6.09
N ASN A 360 -2.31 24.13 -5.65
CA ASN A 360 -1.28 23.57 -6.54
C ASN A 360 -1.85 22.49 -7.48
N ILE A 361 -2.75 21.63 -6.98
CA ILE A 361 -3.42 20.61 -7.80
C ILE A 361 -4.61 21.15 -8.60
N GLY A 362 -4.84 22.46 -8.59
CA GLY A 362 -5.84 23.13 -9.41
C GLY A 362 -7.26 23.09 -8.85
N ASP A 363 -7.40 22.98 -7.52
CA ASP A 363 -8.69 22.99 -6.83
C ASP A 363 -8.79 24.11 -5.80
N LYS A 364 -10.03 24.51 -5.48
CA LYS A 364 -10.36 25.49 -4.45
C LYS A 364 -11.41 24.92 -3.52
N VAL A 365 -10.97 24.63 -2.30
CA VAL A 365 -11.82 24.12 -1.23
C VAL A 365 -12.32 25.25 -0.33
N GLU A 366 -13.49 25.05 0.25
CA GLU A 366 -14.04 25.93 1.27
C GLU A 366 -13.81 25.30 2.64
N PHE A 367 -13.04 25.97 3.51
CA PHE A 367 -12.83 25.51 4.87
C PHE A 367 -14.08 25.79 5.71
N ILE A 368 -14.58 24.75 6.36
CA ILE A 368 -15.67 24.85 7.32
C ILE A 368 -15.15 24.46 8.71
N SER A 369 -15.67 25.13 9.72
CA SER A 369 -15.32 24.90 11.12
C SER A 369 -16.56 24.44 11.88
N ASN A 370 -16.36 23.48 12.78
CA ASN A 370 -17.33 23.15 13.82
C ASN A 370 -16.62 23.34 15.16
N GLU A 371 -17.11 24.27 16.00
CA GLU A 371 -16.48 24.59 17.28
C GLU A 371 -16.64 23.47 18.31
N ASN A 372 -17.73 22.70 18.22
CA ASN A 372 -18.02 21.57 19.09
C ASN A 372 -18.46 20.37 18.24
N PRO A 373 -17.53 19.69 17.55
CA PRO A 373 -17.86 18.50 16.82
C PRO A 373 -18.22 17.39 17.81
N GLU A 374 -19.41 16.83 17.66
CA GLU A 374 -19.86 15.65 18.40
C GLU A 374 -19.94 14.48 17.42
N THR A 375 -19.44 13.32 17.85
CA THR A 375 -19.68 12.06 17.13
C THR A 375 -20.97 11.43 17.64
N SER A 376 -21.86 11.05 16.72
CA SER A 376 -23.05 10.26 17.02
C SER A 376 -22.75 8.77 17.24
N ASN A 377 -21.53 8.34 16.88
CA ASN A 377 -21.13 6.95 16.88
C ASN A 377 -20.36 6.65 18.17
N GLU A 378 -20.71 5.56 18.84
CA GLU A 378 -19.91 5.07 19.97
C GLU A 378 -18.57 4.50 19.47
N GLN A 379 -18.58 3.85 18.30
CA GLN A 379 -17.47 3.07 17.76
C GLN A 379 -16.88 3.64 16.47
N CYS A 380 -15.55 3.56 16.39
CA CYS A 380 -14.73 3.88 15.23
C CYS A 380 -14.75 2.74 14.21
N VAL A 381 -14.80 3.08 12.92
CA VAL A 381 -14.59 2.13 11.82
C VAL A 381 -13.27 2.48 11.14
N MET A 382 -12.36 1.51 11.10
CA MET A 382 -11.05 1.69 10.48
C MET A 382 -10.57 0.39 9.83
N GLU A 383 -9.75 0.55 8.80
CA GLU A 383 -8.99 -0.52 8.17
C GLU A 383 -7.50 -0.28 8.43
N VAL A 384 -6.81 -1.35 8.85
CA VAL A 384 -5.35 -1.38 8.98
C VAL A 384 -4.81 -2.42 8.01
N LYS A 385 -3.97 -1.98 7.07
CA LYS A 385 -3.30 -2.83 6.09
C LYS A 385 -1.80 -2.85 6.35
N ILE A 386 -1.24 -4.04 6.55
CA ILE A 386 0.20 -4.21 6.79
C ILE A 386 0.90 -4.66 5.51
N HIS A 387 1.94 -3.93 5.14
CA HIS A 387 2.82 -4.24 4.02
C HIS A 387 4.19 -4.72 4.53
N SER A 388 4.29 -6.03 4.78
CA SER A 388 5.44 -6.65 5.44
C SER A 388 6.78 -6.34 4.75
N LEU A 389 6.85 -6.42 3.41
CA LEU A 389 8.07 -6.13 2.65
C LEU A 389 8.54 -4.67 2.77
N ARG A 390 7.62 -3.74 3.03
CA ARG A 390 7.94 -2.33 3.23
C ARG A 390 8.15 -2.00 4.71
N SER A 391 7.72 -2.84 5.65
CA SER A 391 7.59 -2.47 7.07
C SER A 391 6.78 -1.17 7.19
N LEU A 392 5.59 -1.18 6.59
CA LEU A 392 4.67 -0.05 6.50
C LEU A 392 3.26 -0.50 6.88
N ALA A 393 2.60 0.23 7.77
CA ALA A 393 1.17 0.12 8.04
C ALA A 393 0.42 1.26 7.36
N GLU A 394 -0.61 0.94 6.60
CA GLU A 394 -1.58 1.91 6.06
C GLU A 394 -2.85 1.85 6.91
N ILE A 395 -3.27 2.98 7.47
CA ILE A 395 -4.47 3.10 8.30
C ILE A 395 -5.46 4.07 7.64
N SER A 396 -6.69 3.62 7.45
CA SER A 396 -7.78 4.46 6.93
C SER A 396 -8.95 4.47 7.92
N ILE A 397 -9.34 5.65 8.41
CA ILE A 397 -10.46 5.81 9.36
C ILE A 397 -11.70 6.28 8.60
N THR A 398 -12.66 5.38 8.36
CA THR A 398 -13.87 5.68 7.58
C THR A 398 -14.93 6.41 8.40
N GLU A 399 -15.06 6.09 9.69
CA GLU A 399 -16.03 6.70 10.59
C GLU A 399 -15.41 6.92 11.98
N TYR A 400 -15.59 8.13 12.53
CA TYR A 400 -15.10 8.47 13.86
C TYR A 400 -16.11 8.08 14.94
N GLY A 401 -15.64 7.41 15.97
CA GLY A 401 -16.40 7.08 17.19
C GLY A 401 -15.80 7.76 18.42
N GLN A 402 -16.52 7.69 19.55
CA GLN A 402 -16.03 8.18 20.84
C GLN A 402 -14.75 7.44 21.27
N ASP A 403 -14.58 6.20 20.80
CA ASP A 403 -13.42 5.34 21.08
C ASP A 403 -12.26 5.50 20.08
N THR A 404 -12.35 6.33 19.03
CA THR A 404 -11.35 6.38 17.93
C THR A 404 -9.91 6.44 18.43
N ILE A 405 -9.61 7.30 19.39
CA ILE A 405 -8.25 7.49 19.88
C ILE A 405 -7.78 6.30 20.71
N GLN A 406 -8.68 5.67 21.47
CA GLN A 406 -8.35 4.44 22.20
C GLN A 406 -8.05 3.31 21.20
N VAL A 407 -8.96 3.11 20.25
CA VAL A 407 -8.85 2.12 19.17
C VAL A 407 -7.57 2.32 18.34
N LEU A 408 -7.17 3.56 18.06
CA LEU A 408 -5.94 3.81 17.34
C LEU A 408 -4.69 3.51 18.15
N ARG A 409 -4.61 3.98 19.41
CA ARG A 409 -3.48 3.63 20.30
C ARG A 409 -3.31 2.13 20.38
N ASN A 410 -4.44 1.44 20.38
CA ASN A 410 -4.52 0.01 20.43
C ASN A 410 -3.90 -0.66 19.18
N GLU A 411 -4.24 -0.23 17.98
CA GLU A 411 -3.59 -0.74 16.76
C GLU A 411 -2.11 -0.39 16.67
N MET A 412 -1.73 0.83 17.09
CA MET A 412 -0.33 1.23 17.08
C MET A 412 0.54 0.32 17.93
N ARG A 413 0.05 -0.16 19.08
CA ARG A 413 0.79 -1.14 19.88
C ARG A 413 1.04 -2.45 19.13
N LYS A 414 0.05 -2.97 18.39
CA LYS A 414 0.23 -4.16 17.54
C LYS A 414 1.27 -3.91 16.46
N ILE A 415 1.13 -2.79 15.75
CA ILE A 415 2.04 -2.37 14.68
C ILE A 415 3.48 -2.27 15.21
N PHE A 416 3.66 -1.74 16.42
CA PHE A 416 4.98 -1.64 17.05
C PHE A 416 5.51 -3.00 17.52
N ALA A 417 4.63 -3.90 17.97
CA ALA A 417 4.98 -5.29 18.28
C ALA A 417 5.59 -6.00 17.08
N ASP A 418 4.99 -5.78 15.91
CA ASP A 418 5.40 -6.38 14.64
C ASP A 418 6.62 -5.67 14.02
N GLU A 419 7.28 -4.78 14.77
CA GLU A 419 8.43 -3.97 14.36
C GLU A 419 8.19 -3.18 13.06
N ILE A 420 6.93 -2.81 12.81
CA ILE A 420 6.57 -1.99 11.67
C ILE A 420 7.09 -0.57 11.89
N GLN A 421 7.83 -0.07 10.90
CA GLN A 421 8.67 1.11 11.01
C GLN A 421 7.95 2.42 10.68
N VAL A 422 6.95 2.37 9.80
CA VAL A 422 6.24 3.54 9.30
C VAL A 422 4.74 3.29 9.35
N ILE A 423 3.98 4.28 9.80
CA ILE A 423 2.52 4.32 9.69
C ILE A 423 2.16 5.45 8.73
N GLU A 424 1.34 5.16 7.73
CA GLU A 424 0.69 6.13 6.85
C GLU A 424 -0.80 6.13 7.14
N MET A 425 -1.36 7.29 7.50
CA MET A 425 -2.75 7.42 7.91
C MET A 425 -3.52 8.37 6.99
N TYR A 426 -4.70 7.91 6.56
CA TYR A 426 -5.62 8.66 5.72
C TYR A 426 -6.89 8.99 6.50
N LEU A 427 -7.14 10.28 6.71
CA LEU A 427 -8.23 10.80 7.54
C LEU A 427 -9.22 11.59 6.66
N SER A 428 -10.49 11.20 6.63
CA SER A 428 -11.48 11.89 5.81
C SER A 428 -11.68 13.34 6.26
N MET A 429 -11.44 14.32 5.40
CA MET A 429 -11.72 15.73 5.67
C MET A 429 -13.19 16.11 5.44
N ARG A 430 -14.08 15.12 5.22
CA ARG A 430 -15.54 15.33 5.18
C ARG A 430 -16.20 15.27 6.55
N ASP A 431 -15.49 14.77 7.55
CA ASP A 431 -16.03 14.61 8.90
C ASP A 431 -15.64 15.78 9.82
N PRO A 432 -16.59 16.37 10.56
CA PRO A 432 -16.31 17.44 11.52
C PRO A 432 -15.36 17.06 12.66
N MET A 433 -15.18 15.77 12.96
CA MET A 433 -14.25 15.28 13.99
C MET A 433 -12.79 15.36 13.59
N THR A 434 -12.47 15.42 12.29
CA THR A 434 -11.10 15.36 11.77
C THR A 434 -10.15 16.39 12.40
N PRO A 435 -10.50 17.68 12.55
CA PRO A 435 -9.66 18.64 13.27
C PRO A 435 -9.31 18.25 14.71
N SER A 436 -10.26 17.69 15.46
CA SER A 436 -10.07 17.26 16.84
C SER A 436 -9.18 16.02 16.92
N VAL A 437 -9.41 15.05 16.04
CA VAL A 437 -8.61 13.82 15.98
C VAL A 437 -7.18 14.13 15.55
N VAL A 438 -6.97 14.95 14.51
CA VAL A 438 -5.62 15.38 14.08
C VAL A 438 -4.86 16.01 15.24
N SER A 439 -5.49 16.90 16.02
CA SER A 439 -4.84 17.52 17.17
C SER A 439 -4.36 16.48 18.20
N GLN A 440 -5.13 15.41 18.43
CA GLN A 440 -4.73 14.32 19.31
C GLN A 440 -3.63 13.44 18.70
N LEU A 441 -3.66 13.17 17.39
CA LEU A 441 -2.62 12.44 16.68
C LEU A 441 -1.27 13.15 16.76
N GLU A 442 -1.26 14.47 16.64
CA GLU A 442 -0.03 15.26 16.81
C GLU A 442 0.57 15.08 18.20
N THR A 443 -0.26 15.00 19.27
CA THR A 443 0.24 14.71 20.63
C THR A 443 0.82 13.29 20.75
N MET A 444 0.41 12.38 19.86
CA MET A 444 0.94 11.02 19.76
C MET A 444 2.19 10.93 18.87
N GLY A 445 2.65 12.05 18.29
CA GLY A 445 3.85 12.11 17.46
C GLY A 445 3.60 11.93 15.95
N PHE A 446 2.34 11.88 15.50
CA PHE A 446 2.06 11.93 14.07
C PHE A 446 2.34 13.32 13.51
N ILE A 447 2.76 13.34 12.24
CA ILE A 447 3.04 14.58 11.51
C ILE A 447 2.18 14.66 10.26
N PHE A 448 1.64 15.83 9.97
CA PHE A 448 0.96 16.11 8.71
C PHE A 448 1.98 16.06 7.56
N THR A 449 1.70 15.30 6.50
CA THR A 449 2.61 15.18 5.34
C THR A 449 1.95 15.44 3.99
N GLY A 450 0.64 15.67 3.94
CA GLY A 450 -0.02 16.03 2.69
C GLY A 450 -1.52 15.84 2.67
N ILE A 451 -2.07 15.93 1.46
CA ILE A 451 -3.47 15.63 1.16
C ILE A 451 -3.55 14.65 -0.01
N LEU A 452 -4.63 13.87 -0.07
CA LEU A 452 -4.96 13.04 -1.21
C LEU A 452 -6.46 13.18 -1.53
N PRO A 453 -6.81 13.81 -2.65
CA PRO A 453 -8.19 13.86 -3.09
C PRO A 453 -8.68 12.50 -3.60
N GLU A 454 -10.01 12.33 -3.68
CA GLU A 454 -10.64 11.20 -4.36
C GLU A 454 -10.36 9.80 -3.77
N THR A 455 -10.07 9.71 -2.47
CA THR A 455 -10.07 8.44 -1.74
C THR A 455 -11.50 7.89 -1.61
N SER A 456 -11.65 6.63 -1.20
CA SER A 456 -12.96 6.01 -0.98
C SER A 456 -13.84 6.78 0.01
N GLN A 457 -13.21 7.56 0.90
CA GLN A 457 -13.87 8.36 1.94
C GLN A 457 -14.02 9.85 1.58
N GLY A 458 -13.68 10.24 0.34
CA GLY A 458 -13.65 11.63 -0.12
C GLY A 458 -12.22 12.16 -0.20
N ASP A 459 -11.99 13.36 0.32
CA ASP A 459 -10.63 13.91 0.37
C ASP A 459 -10.00 13.57 1.71
N SER A 460 -8.78 13.06 1.70
CA SER A 460 -8.08 12.64 2.89
C SER A 460 -6.91 13.56 3.23
N LEU A 461 -6.77 13.86 4.52
CA LEU A 461 -5.54 14.38 5.10
C LEU A 461 -4.61 13.21 5.37
N ILE A 462 -3.32 13.39 5.07
CA ILE A 462 -2.29 12.37 5.29
C ILE A 462 -1.46 12.74 6.51
N MET A 463 -1.34 11.80 7.45
CA MET A 463 -0.37 11.88 8.55
C MET A 463 0.53 10.67 8.56
N GLN A 464 1.77 10.84 9.04
CA GLN A 464 2.70 9.73 9.23
C GLN A 464 3.25 9.66 10.65
N TYR A 465 3.60 8.46 11.08
CA TYR A 465 4.33 8.20 12.32
C TYR A 465 5.53 7.30 12.02
N PHE A 466 6.66 7.56 12.71
CA PHE A 466 7.91 6.82 12.54
C PHE A 466 8.29 6.09 13.81
N ASN A 467 8.30 4.76 13.75
CA ASN A 467 8.72 3.90 14.85
C ASN A 467 10.22 3.59 14.73
N GLY A 468 11.06 4.37 15.42
CA GLY A 468 12.51 4.18 15.40
C GLY A 468 13.20 4.55 14.08
N VAL A 469 12.47 5.14 13.13
CA VAL A 469 13.02 5.66 11.87
C VAL A 469 13.37 7.13 12.02
N HIS A 470 14.63 7.47 11.78
CA HIS A 470 15.08 8.85 11.68
C HIS A 470 15.20 9.24 10.21
N ILE A 471 14.63 10.40 9.85
CA ILE A 471 14.65 10.94 8.49
C ILE A 471 15.78 11.97 8.37
N ASP A 472 16.83 11.67 7.61
CA ASP A 472 17.77 12.68 7.14
C ASP A 472 17.13 13.45 5.98
N TYR A 473 16.47 14.56 6.32
CA TYR A 473 15.82 15.45 5.37
C TYR A 473 16.77 15.99 4.29
N SER A 474 18.10 16.01 4.53
CA SER A 474 19.06 16.47 3.52
C SER A 474 19.26 15.49 2.35
N GLN A 475 18.84 14.23 2.50
CA GLN A 475 18.89 13.25 1.40
C GLN A 475 17.65 13.31 0.49
N ILE A 476 16.62 14.09 0.83
CA ILE A 476 15.38 14.15 0.08
C ILE A 476 15.54 15.15 -1.08
N VAL A 477 15.60 14.63 -2.31
CA VAL A 477 15.72 15.45 -3.52
C VAL A 477 14.33 15.87 -4.01
N LEU A 478 14.09 17.19 -4.07
CA LEU A 478 12.81 17.77 -4.48
C LEU A 478 12.97 18.76 -5.64
N VAL A 479 12.09 18.66 -6.65
CA VAL A 479 12.13 19.50 -7.85
C VAL A 479 11.32 20.78 -7.69
N THR A 480 10.06 20.69 -7.23
CA THR A 480 9.14 21.83 -7.20
C THR A 480 9.30 22.66 -5.92
N ASP A 481 8.86 23.91 -5.98
CA ASP A 481 8.89 24.79 -4.81
C ASP A 481 7.77 24.46 -3.81
N VAL A 482 6.67 23.87 -4.27
CA VAL A 482 5.58 23.40 -3.39
C VAL A 482 6.04 22.21 -2.56
N ALA A 483 6.70 21.22 -3.16
CA ALA A 483 7.26 20.09 -2.40
C ALA A 483 8.31 20.54 -1.39
N LYS A 484 9.18 21.50 -1.74
CA LYS A 484 10.19 22.06 -0.81
C LYS A 484 9.54 22.81 0.36
N GLN A 485 8.51 23.61 0.09
CA GLN A 485 7.73 24.29 1.14
C GLN A 485 7.05 23.29 2.06
N LEU A 486 6.47 22.22 1.50
CA LEU A 486 5.88 21.15 2.28
C LEU A 486 6.94 20.43 3.13
N LEU A 487 8.12 20.10 2.59
CA LEU A 487 9.19 19.45 3.36
C LEU A 487 9.65 20.31 4.54
N GLU A 488 9.83 21.61 4.33
CA GLU A 488 10.21 22.53 5.39
C GLU A 488 9.11 22.63 6.46
N TYR A 489 7.84 22.68 6.03
CA TYR A 489 6.71 22.64 6.95
C TYR A 489 6.68 21.34 7.77
N VAL A 490 6.83 20.18 7.12
CA VAL A 490 6.90 18.87 7.78
C VAL A 490 8.03 18.86 8.81
N LYS A 491 9.23 19.31 8.44
CA LYS A 491 10.39 19.36 9.33
C LYS A 491 10.16 20.24 10.57
N GLN A 492 9.45 21.36 10.43
CA GLN A 492 9.10 22.23 11.57
C GLN A 492 8.10 21.59 12.54
N HIS A 493 7.34 20.60 12.06
CA HIS A 493 6.31 19.89 12.83
C HIS A 493 6.75 18.48 13.26
N ASP A 494 7.91 18.02 12.82
CA ASP A 494 8.49 16.75 13.22
C ASP A 494 9.12 16.85 14.62
N PRO A 495 8.57 16.13 15.63
CA PRO A 495 9.10 16.17 16.99
C PRO A 495 10.51 15.59 17.11
N HIS A 496 11.01 14.90 16.08
CA HIS A 496 12.33 14.26 16.03
C HIS A 496 13.32 14.91 15.05
N ALA A 497 12.98 16.06 14.46
CA ALA A 497 13.83 16.73 13.47
C ALA A 497 15.07 17.46 14.04
N ASN A 498 15.19 17.60 15.36
CA ASN A 498 16.30 18.29 16.04
C ASN A 498 17.06 17.40 17.01
#